data_AF-A0A355W969-F1
#
_entry.id   AF-A0A355W969-F1
#
_cell.length_a   1.000
_cell.length_b   1.000
_cell.length_c   1.000
_cell.angle_alpha   90.00
_cell.angle_beta   90.00
_cell.angle_gamma   90.00
#
_symmetry.space_group_name_H-M   'P 1'
#
loop_
_entity.id
_entity.type
_entity.pdbx_description
1 polymer ?
#
loop_
_entity_poly.entity_id
_entity_poly.type
_entity_poly.pdbx_seq_one_letter_code
_entity_poly.pdbx_strand_id
1 'polypeptide(L)'
;WLLWKGFCQRLFFKYVIKDFHPLVFFHLLSFLLLGISCPLIIRLFYVWFMRGNIPDINAMALIFTLVSGLQSLFFGMWFDMEYNKNLK
;
A
#
# COMPACT_ATOMS: atom_id res chain seq x y z
N TRP A 1 4.95 23.35 3.76
CA TRP A 1 6.31 22.80 3.59
C TRP A 1 6.93 22.32 4.91
N LEU A 2 7.04 23.17 5.94
CA LEU A 2 7.58 22.77 7.26
C LEU A 2 6.76 21.69 7.98
N LEU A 3 5.42 21.77 7.89
CA LEU A 3 4.49 20.83 8.54
C LEU A 3 4.55 19.43 7.95
N TRP A 4 4.65 19.30 6.62
CA TRP A 4 4.76 18.01 5.94
C TRP A 4 6.05 17.28 6.32
N LYS A 5 7.17 18.01 6.37
CA LYS A 5 8.47 17.45 6.73
C LYS A 5 8.49 17.00 8.19
N GLY A 6 7.98 17.82 9.12
CA GLY A 6 7.89 17.48 10.54
C GLY A 6 6.92 16.32 10.84
N PHE A 7 5.83 16.22 10.08
CA PHE A 7 4.87 15.13 10.18
C PHE A 7 5.48 13.80 9.68
N CYS A 8 6.10 13.79 8.50
CA CYS A 8 6.81 12.61 7.99
C CYS A 8 7.97 12.18 8.90
N GLN A 9 8.71 13.15 9.46
CA GLN A 9 9.88 12.86 10.30
C GLN A 9 9.50 12.32 11.68
N ARG A 10 8.37 12.75 12.27
CA ARG A 10 7.83 12.14 13.51
C ARG A 10 7.23 10.76 13.27
N LEU A 11 6.58 10.55 12.13
CA LEU A 11 6.07 9.22 11.73
C LEU A 11 7.24 8.24 11.55
N PHE A 12 8.34 8.67 10.90
CA PHE A 12 9.48 7.81 10.63
C PHE A 12 10.32 7.52 11.89
N PHE A 13 10.67 8.52 12.69
CA PHE A 13 11.63 8.34 13.79
C PHE A 13 11.05 7.62 15.01
N LYS A 14 9.75 7.80 15.30
CA LYS A 14 9.10 7.19 16.48
C LYS A 14 8.52 5.79 16.20
N TYR A 15 8.18 5.46 14.94
CA TYR A 15 7.59 4.16 14.58
C TYR A 15 8.53 3.20 13.82
N VAL A 16 9.59 3.68 13.15
CA VAL A 16 10.44 2.79 12.30
C VAL A 16 11.65 2.24 13.04
N ILE A 17 12.21 2.95 14.04
CA ILE A 17 13.55 2.65 14.58
C ILE A 17 13.55 2.08 16.00
N LYS A 18 12.52 2.32 16.83
CA LYS A 18 12.52 1.84 18.22
C LYS A 18 11.97 0.42 18.39
N ASP A 19 11.05 0.01 17.52
CA ASP A 19 10.56 -1.36 17.45
C ASP A 19 10.50 -1.72 15.96
N PHE A 20 11.30 -2.67 15.50
CA PHE A 20 11.13 -3.30 14.19
C PHE A 20 9.84 -4.13 14.21
N HIS A 21 8.69 -3.47 14.36
CA HIS A 21 7.41 -4.13 14.29
C HIS A 21 7.23 -4.62 12.85
N PRO A 22 7.01 -5.93 12.64
CA PRO A 22 6.59 -6.47 11.35
C PRO A 22 5.41 -5.69 10.75
N LEU A 23 4.64 -5.01 11.59
CA LEU A 23 3.57 -4.08 11.26
C LEU A 23 3.96 -3.00 10.23
N VAL A 24 5.13 -2.36 10.36
CA VAL A 24 5.56 -1.29 9.46
C VAL A 24 5.84 -1.83 8.07
N PHE A 25 6.36 -3.06 7.98
CA PHE A 25 6.61 -3.74 6.72
C PHE A 25 5.31 -3.96 5.93
N PHE A 26 4.24 -4.45 6.56
CA PHE A 26 2.95 -4.65 5.90
C PHE A 26 2.30 -3.35 5.44
N HIS A 27 2.42 -2.27 6.23
CA HIS A 27 1.93 -0.96 5.82
C HIS A 27 2.73 -0.39 4.65
N LEU A 28 4.07 -0.43 4.70
CA LEU A 28 4.91 0.07 3.62
C LEU A 28 4.70 -0.74 2.33
N LEU A 29 4.62 -2.06 2.43
CA LEU A 29 4.35 -2.95 1.30
C LEU A 29 2.97 -2.68 0.69
N SER A 30 1.93 -2.49 1.51
CA SER A 30 0.59 -2.17 1.00
C SER A 30 0.53 -0.81 0.32
N PHE A 31 1.13 0.24 0.91
CA PHE A 31 1.24 1.54 0.26
C PHE A 31 2.03 1.49 -1.05
N LEU A 32 3.11 0.69 -1.11
CA LEU A 32 3.89 0.50 -2.33
C LEU A 32 3.06 -0.20 -3.41
N LEU A 33 2.41 -1.33 -3.08
CA LEU A 33 1.59 -2.09 -4.02
C LEU A 33 0.38 -1.29 -4.52
N LEU A 34 -0.33 -0.60 -3.62
CA LEU A 34 -1.43 0.29 -3.99
C LEU A 34 -0.92 1.49 -4.81
N GLY A 35 0.25 2.04 -4.47
CA GLY A 35 0.90 3.08 -5.24
C GLY A 35 1.26 2.65 -6.66
N ILE A 36 1.74 1.42 -6.86
CA ILE A 36 2.00 0.83 -8.18
C ILE A 36 0.70 0.50 -8.92
N SER A 37 -0.39 0.19 -8.21
CA SER A 37 -1.67 -0.05 -8.84
C SER A 37 -2.23 1.19 -9.55
N CYS A 38 -1.99 2.41 -9.04
CA CYS A 38 -2.43 3.66 -9.66
C CYS A 38 -1.94 3.83 -11.11
N PRO A 39 -0.63 3.79 -11.43
CA PRO A 39 -0.17 3.89 -12.82
C PRO A 39 -0.60 2.69 -13.67
N LEU A 40 -0.78 1.49 -13.09
CA LEU A 40 -1.31 0.33 -13.82
C LEU A 40 -2.77 0.56 -14.25
N ILE A 41 -3.60 1.15 -13.38
CA ILE A 41 -4.99 1.52 -13.69
C ILE A 41 -5.01 2.52 -14.83
N ILE A 42 -4.21 3.59 -14.74
CA ILE A 42 -4.11 4.62 -15.78
C ILE A 42 -3.69 3.99 -17.11
N ARG A 43 -2.68 3.12 -17.11
CA ARG A 43 -2.21 2.41 -18.31
C ARG A 43 -3.30 1.52 -18.91
N LEU A 44 -4.06 0.80 -18.08
CA LEU A 44 -5.13 -0.07 -18.54
C LEU A 44 -6.26 0.72 -19.23
N PHE A 45 -6.70 1.83 -18.62
CA PHE A 45 -7.69 2.72 -19.23
C PHE A 45 -7.17 3.37 -20.52
N TYR A 46 -5.89 3.75 -20.57
CA TYR A 46 -5.28 4.31 -21.78
C TYR A 46 -5.26 3.30 -22.95
N VAL A 47 -4.83 2.06 -22.68
CA VAL A 47 -4.79 0.99 -23.70
C VAL A 47 -6.19 0.61 -24.15
N TRP A 48 -7.14 0.56 -23.21
CA TRP A 48 -8.55 0.30 -23.52
C TRP A 48 -9.12 1.38 -24.45
N PHE A 49 -8.87 2.65 -24.17
CA PHE A 49 -9.31 3.76 -25.02
C PHE A 49 -8.69 3.71 -26.42
N MET A 50 -7.40 3.35 -26.53
CA MET A 50 -6.67 3.34 -27.81
C MET A 50 -6.95 2.12 -28.70
N ARG A 51 -7.08 0.91 -28.12
CA ARG A 51 -7.22 -0.34 -28.88
C ARG A 51 -8.60 -0.97 -28.79
N GLY A 52 -9.47 -0.53 -27.88
CA GLY A 52 -10.78 -1.14 -27.64
C GLY A 52 -10.74 -2.55 -27.04
N ASN A 53 -9.55 -3.15 -26.92
CA ASN A 53 -9.33 -4.47 -26.33
C ASN A 53 -8.30 -4.38 -25.20
N ILE A 54 -8.58 -5.03 -24.08
CA ILE A 54 -7.72 -5.03 -22.90
C ILE A 54 -6.86 -6.31 -22.95
N PRO A 55 -5.53 -6.21 -22.97
CA PRO A 55 -4.67 -7.38 -22.86
C PRO A 55 -4.89 -8.06 -21.49
N ASP A 56 -5.21 -9.35 -21.49
CA ASP A 56 -5.49 -10.12 -20.27
C ASP A 56 -4.35 -10.01 -19.24
N ILE A 57 -3.10 -10.00 -19.71
CA ILE A 57 -1.91 -9.85 -18.86
C ILE A 57 -1.92 -8.55 -18.05
N ASN A 58 -2.39 -7.43 -18.62
CA ASN A 58 -2.43 -6.14 -17.94
C ASN A 58 -3.53 -6.10 -16.88
N ALA A 59 -4.69 -6.70 -17.19
CA ALA A 59 -5.79 -6.82 -16.24
C ALA A 59 -5.40 -7.74 -15.07
N MET A 60 -4.77 -8.88 -15.35
CA MET A 60 -4.29 -9.79 -14.31
C MET A 60 -3.23 -9.14 -13.42
N ALA A 61 -2.25 -8.43 -14.00
CA ALA A 61 -1.23 -7.72 -13.21
C ALA A 61 -1.86 -6.66 -12.29
N LEU A 62 -2.85 -5.92 -12.78
CA LEU A 62 -3.58 -4.92 -12.00
C LEU A 62 -4.36 -5.54 -10.84
N ILE A 63 -5.16 -6.57 -11.12
CA ILE A 63 -5.94 -7.28 -10.10
C ILE A 63 -5.00 -7.90 -9.06
N PHE A 64 -3.95 -8.59 -9.51
CA PHE A 64 -2.98 -9.22 -8.62
C PHE A 64 -2.30 -8.20 -7.69
N THR A 65 -1.87 -7.06 -8.22
CA THR A 65 -1.21 -6.01 -7.45
C THR A 65 -2.18 -5.34 -6.47
N LEU A 66 -3.42 -5.05 -6.91
CA LEU A 66 -4.47 -4.48 -6.05
C LEU A 66 -4.84 -5.43 -4.89
N VAL A 67 -5.13 -6.69 -5.21
CA VAL A 67 -5.53 -7.69 -4.21
C VAL A 67 -4.40 -7.91 -3.21
N SER A 68 -3.15 -8.08 -3.67
CA SER A 68 -1.99 -8.25 -2.78
C SER A 68 -1.74 -7.02 -1.90
N GLY A 69 -1.94 -5.82 -2.45
CA GLY A 69 -1.83 -4.56 -1.71
C GLY A 69 -2.90 -4.42 -0.62
N LEU A 70 -4.16 -4.70 -0.96
CA LEU A 70 -5.28 -4.68 -0.01
C LEU A 70 -5.14 -5.76 1.07
N GLN A 71 -4.75 -6.99 0.70
CA GLN A 71 -4.48 -8.07 1.66
C GLN A 71 -3.39 -7.68 2.65
N SER A 72 -2.28 -7.12 2.16
CA SER A 72 -1.19 -6.64 3.02
C SER A 72 -1.64 -5.50 3.94
N LEU A 73 -2.53 -4.61 3.45
CA LEU A 73 -3.10 -3.52 4.25
C LEU A 73 -3.96 -4.05 5.38
N PHE A 74 -4.91 -4.94 5.07
CA PHE A 74 -5.79 -5.54 6.07
C PHE A 74 -5.03 -6.39 7.09
N PHE A 75 -4.00 -7.11 6.64
CA PHE A 75 -3.10 -7.83 7.54
C PHE A 75 -2.37 -6.84 8.47
N GLY A 76 -1.84 -5.75 7.93
CA GLY A 76 -1.26 -4.66 8.74
C GLY A 76 -2.23 -4.13 9.79
N MET A 77 -3.47 -3.80 9.42
CA MET A 77 -4.48 -3.30 10.37
C MET A 77 -4.86 -4.36 11.41
N TRP A 78 -4.95 -5.62 11.03
CA TRP A 78 -5.27 -6.71 11.95
C TRP A 78 -4.19 -6.92 13.01
N PHE A 79 -2.91 -6.88 12.61
CA PHE A 79 -1.79 -6.94 13.55
C PHE A 79 -1.75 -5.73 14.49
N ASP A 80 -2.13 -4.54 14.01
CA ASP A 80 -2.19 -3.34 14.86
C ASP A 80 -3.25 -3.50 15.94
N MET A 81 -4.43 -4.04 15.58
CA MET A 81 -5.48 -4.35 16.55
C MET A 81 -5.05 -5.41 17.56
N GLU A 82 -4.37 -6.48 17.13
CA GLU A 82 -3.87 -7.52 18.03
C GLU A 82 -2.82 -6.99 19.01
N TYR A 83 -1.90 -6.15 18.51
CA TYR A 83 -0.87 -5.54 19.35
C TYR A 83 -1.48 -4.60 20.41
N ASN A 84 -2.49 -3.82 20.02
CA ASN A 84 -3.16 -2.86 20.90
C ASN A 84 -4.22 -3.50 21.82
N LYS A 85 -4.49 -4.81 21.74
CA LYS A 85 -5.46 -5.50 22.63
C LYS A 85 -5.09 -5.46 24.11
N ASN A 86 -3.80 -5.37 24.43
CA ASN A 86 -3.28 -5.38 25.80
C ASN A 86 -3.26 -4.00 26.47
N LEU A 87 -3.61 -2.93 25.74
CA LEU A 87 -3.64 -1.55 26.23
C LEU A 87 -5.03 -1.11 26.72
N LYS A 88 -5.91 -2.07 27.07
CA LYS A 88 -7.22 -1.77 27.66
C LYS A 88 -7.11 -1.12 29.03
#